data_AF-A0A367LU01-F1
#
_entry.id   AF-A0A367LU01-F1
#
_cell.length_a   1.000
_cell.length_b   1.000
_cell.length_c   1.000
_cell.angle_alpha   90.00
_cell.angle_beta   90.00
_cell.angle_gamma   90.00
#
_symmetry.space_group_name_H-M   'P 1'
#
loop_
_entity.id
_entity.type
_entity.pdbx_description
1 polymer ?
#
loop_
_entity_poly.entity_id
_entity_poly.type
_entity_poly.pdbx_seq_one_letter_code
_entity_poly.pdbx_strand_id
1 'polypeptide(L)'
;TDRLVDLTEEGFDAAVRLGRGGDVRLIARPLAALRWVTVASPEYLRSHGTPERLEQLAGHNCPTVRDLHTGKLLEWQFQRDGQPLS
;
A
#
# COMPACT_ATOMS: atom_id res chain seq x y z
N THR A 1 17.79 0.49 0.38
CA THR A 1 17.08 -0.51 1.20
C THR A 1 15.82 0.12 1.73
N ASP A 2 14.67 -0.55 1.60
CA ASP A 2 13.41 -0.12 2.24
C ASP A 2 13.29 -0.88 3.56
N ARG A 3 13.43 -0.19 4.70
CA ARG A 3 13.46 -0.82 6.02
C ARG A 3 12.83 0.09 7.07
N LEU A 4 12.22 -0.53 8.08
CA LEU A 4 11.83 0.19 9.28
C LEU A 4 13.09 0.53 10.08
N VAL A 5 13.30 1.82 10.33
CA VAL A 5 14.44 2.33 11.11
C VAL A 5 13.98 2.73 12.52
N ASP A 6 14.85 2.53 13.50
CA ASP A 6 14.70 3.17 14.80
C ASP A 6 15.25 4.59 14.70
N LEU A 7 14.36 5.59 14.79
CA LEU A 7 14.78 6.98 14.60
C LEU A 7 15.70 7.46 15.72
N THR A 8 15.49 6.96 16.94
CA THR A 8 16.26 7.39 18.10
C THR A 8 17.64 6.74 18.11
N GLU A 9 17.70 5.41 17.98
CA GLU A 9 18.98 4.69 18.05
C GLU A 9 19.87 4.98 16.83
N GLU A 10 19.27 5.23 15.67
CA GLU A 10 20.01 5.46 14.43
C GLU A 10 20.25 6.95 14.12
N GLY A 11 19.84 7.86 15.01
CA GLY A 11 20.15 9.29 14.90
C GLY A 11 19.39 10.04 13.82
N PHE A 12 18.14 9.66 13.53
CA PHE A 12 17.26 10.38 12.61
C PHE A 12 16.33 11.34 13.37
N ASP A 13 16.22 12.58 12.87
CA ASP A 13 15.36 13.60 13.50
C ASP A 13 13.86 13.38 13.20
N ALA A 14 13.51 12.81 12.05
CA ALA A 14 12.14 12.61 11.61
C ALA A 14 12.00 11.53 10.53
N ALA A 15 10.78 11.02 10.34
CA ALA A 15 10.41 10.17 9.22
C ALA A 15 9.03 10.52 8.65
N VAL A 16 8.86 10.25 7.35
CA VAL A 16 7.56 10.26 6.67
C VAL A 16 7.14 8.82 6.46
N ARG A 17 5.97 8.43 7.00
CA ARG A 17 5.46 7.07 6.95
C ARG A 17 4.01 7.04 6.49
N LEU A 18 3.64 5.96 5.81
CA LEU A 18 2.26 5.66 5.46
C LEU A 18 1.62 4.86 6.61
N GLY A 19 0.35 5.11 6.90
CA GLY A 19 -0.41 4.38 7.92
C GLY A 19 -0.51 5.09 9.27
N ARG A 20 -1.29 4.47 10.18
CA ARG A 20 -1.52 4.96 11.55
C ARG A 20 -0.61 4.20 12.51
N GLY A 21 0.03 4.92 13.42
CA GLY A 21 0.81 4.33 14.50
C GLY A 21 2.31 4.46 14.26
N GLY A 22 2.88 5.49 14.87
CA GLY A 22 4.29 5.43 15.27
C GLY A 22 4.41 4.74 16.62
N ASP A 23 5.64 4.41 16.99
CA ASP A 23 5.99 4.14 18.39
C ASP A 23 5.36 5.21 19.29
N VAL A 24 4.77 4.82 20.42
CA VAL A 24 4.14 5.74 21.40
C VAL A 24 5.12 6.79 21.93
N ARG A 25 6.43 6.58 21.75
CA ARG A 25 7.52 7.53 22.06
C ARG A 25 7.66 8.67 21.03
N LEU A 26 6.95 8.62 19.90
CA LEU A 26 7.08 9.59 18.81
C LEU A 26 5.83 10.46 18.66
N ILE A 27 6.04 11.75 18.35
CA ILE A 27 4.97 12.66 17.97
C ILE A 27 4.64 12.45 16.49
N ALA A 28 3.42 12.01 16.19
CA ALA A 28 2.93 11.88 14.83
C ALA A 28 2.11 13.12 14.43
N ARG A 29 2.44 13.71 13.26
CA ARG A 29 1.65 14.81 12.67
C ARG A 29 1.08 14.36 11.32
N PRO A 30 -0.25 14.40 11.10
CA PRO A 30 -0.83 14.07 9.81
C PRO A 30 -0.37 15.11 8.76
N LEU A 31 0.07 14.63 7.59
CA LEU A 31 0.52 15.48 6.49
C LEU A 31 -0.55 15.60 5.40
N ALA A 32 -1.07 14.46 4.93
CA ALA A 32 -2.11 14.41 3.92
C ALA A 32 -2.83 13.06 3.95
N ALA A 33 -4.04 13.03 3.41
CA ALA A 33 -4.68 11.78 3.02
C ALA A 33 -4.11 11.31 1.68
N LEU A 34 -3.87 10.00 1.55
CA LEU A 34 -3.47 9.39 0.29
C LEU A 34 -4.63 8.65 -0.34
N ARG A 35 -4.69 8.69 -1.67
CA ARG A 35 -5.66 7.96 -2.47
C ARG A 35 -4.95 6.84 -3.20
N TRP A 36 -5.35 5.60 -2.93
CA TRP A 36 -4.91 4.44 -3.69
C TRP A 36 -5.66 4.37 -5.01
N VAL A 37 -4.94 4.06 -6.10
CA VAL A 37 -5.51 3.83 -7.42
C VAL A 37 -4.93 2.54 -7.99
N THR A 38 -5.79 1.71 -8.55
CA THR A 38 -5.36 0.53 -9.31
C THR A 38 -5.06 0.96 -10.73
N VAL A 39 -3.84 0.69 -11.20
CA VAL A 39 -3.37 1.08 -12.53
C VAL A 39 -2.58 -0.06 -13.15
N ALA A 40 -2.53 -0.08 -14.47
CA ALA A 40 -1.69 -0.97 -15.25
C ALA A 40 -1.10 -0.20 -16.44
N SER A 41 0.01 -0.69 -16.99
CA SER A 41 0.59 -0.09 -18.19
C SER A 41 -0.33 -0.30 -19.40
N PRO A 42 -0.37 0.64 -20.37
CA PRO A 42 -1.19 0.48 -21.57
C PRO A 42 -0.83 -0.78 -22.38
N GLU A 43 0.46 -1.15 -22.40
CA GLU A 43 0.94 -2.35 -23.08
C GLU A 43 0.42 -3.64 -22.43
N TYR A 44 0.40 -3.69 -21.10
CA TYR A 44 -0.17 -4.81 -20.37
C TYR A 44 -1.67 -4.97 -20.67
N LEU A 45 -2.43 -3.88 -20.66
CA LEU A 45 -3.87 -3.90 -20.94
C LEU A 45 -4.19 -4.30 -22.39
N ARG A 46 -3.35 -3.92 -23.37
CA ARG A 46 -3.51 -4.38 -24.76
C ARG A 46 -3.31 -5.88 -24.92
N SER A 47 -2.40 -6.46 -24.15
CA SER A 47 -2.04 -7.89 -24.25
C SER A 47 -2.93 -8.80 -23.39
N HIS A 48 -3.42 -8.30 -22.25
CA HIS A 48 -4.16 -9.10 -21.27
C HIS A 48 -5.65 -8.69 -21.18
N GLY A 49 -6.06 -7.63 -21.88
CA GLY A 49 -7.38 -7.03 -21.75
C GLY A 49 -7.49 -6.07 -20.56
N THR A 50 -8.54 -5.25 -20.56
CA THR A 50 -8.88 -4.38 -19.43
C THR A 50 -9.92 -5.06 -18.54
N PRO A 51 -9.65 -5.25 -17.23
CA PRO A 51 -10.65 -5.77 -16.32
C PRO A 51 -11.76 -4.72 -16.10
N GLU A 52 -13.01 -5.11 -16.37
CA GLU A 52 -14.21 -4.32 -16.12
C GLU A 52 -14.85 -4.66 -14.77
N ARG A 53 -14.48 -5.81 -14.18
CA ARG A 53 -14.97 -6.31 -12.91
C ARG A 53 -13.83 -6.86 -12.06
N LEU A 54 -13.96 -6.80 -10.73
CA LEU A 54 -12.89 -7.18 -9.81
C LEU A 54 -12.52 -8.66 -9.90
N GLU A 55 -13.48 -9.53 -10.19
CA GLU A 55 -13.26 -10.98 -10.29
C GLU A 55 -12.30 -11.32 -11.44
N GLN A 56 -12.21 -10.45 -12.45
CA GLN A 56 -11.31 -10.63 -13.59
C GLN A 56 -9.84 -10.43 -13.18
N LEU A 57 -9.56 -9.76 -12.06
CA LEU A 57 -8.19 -9.58 -11.55
C LEU A 57 -7.52 -10.91 -11.20
N ALA A 58 -8.29 -11.96 -10.90
CA ALA A 58 -7.74 -13.30 -10.68
C ALA A 58 -7.01 -13.87 -11.92
N GLY A 59 -7.34 -13.37 -13.12
CA GLY A 59 -6.66 -13.72 -14.37
C GLY A 59 -5.51 -12.77 -14.74
N HIS A 60 -5.18 -11.80 -13.89
CA HIS A 60 -4.15 -10.79 -14.15
C HIS A 60 -2.97 -10.94 -13.17
N ASN A 61 -1.80 -10.47 -13.62
CA ASN A 61 -0.63 -10.31 -12.77
C ASN A 61 -0.84 -9.11 -11.82
N CYS A 62 -1.23 -9.41 -10.59
CA CYS A 62 -1.42 -8.44 -9.52
C CYS A 62 -0.24 -8.48 -8.54
N PRO A 63 0.86 -7.75 -8.79
CA PRO A 63 2.00 -7.75 -7.89
C PRO A 63 1.58 -7.22 -6.51
N THR A 64 2.15 -7.81 -5.47
CA THR A 64 2.00 -7.38 -4.08
C THR A 64 3.37 -7.08 -3.49
N VAL A 65 3.38 -6.21 -2.49
CA VAL A 65 4.56 -5.88 -1.70
C VAL A 65 4.47 -6.51 -0.32
N ARG A 66 5.62 -6.80 0.29
CA ARG A 66 5.67 -7.29 1.66
C ARG A 66 5.51 -6.13 2.63
N ASP A 67 4.59 -6.26 3.56
CA ASP A 67 4.41 -5.33 4.66
C ASP A 67 5.69 -5.31 5.54
N LEU A 68 6.27 -4.13 5.73
CA LEU A 68 7.55 -3.99 6.45
C LEU A 68 7.42 -4.21 7.96
N HIS A 69 6.21 -4.22 8.51
CA HIS A 69 5.98 -4.39 9.95
C HIS A 69 5.67 -5.85 10.31
N THR A 70 4.78 -6.48 9.55
CA THR A 70 4.29 -7.85 9.79
C THR A 70 5.00 -8.90 8.95
N GLY A 71 5.70 -8.48 7.90
CA GLY A 71 6.30 -9.37 6.92
C GLY A 71 5.27 -10.10 6.06
N LYS A 72 3.96 -9.86 6.17
CA LYS A 72 2.95 -10.52 5.33
C LYS A 72 2.89 -9.86 3.95
N LEU A 73 2.34 -10.57 2.96
CA LEU A 73 2.01 -9.93 1.70
C LEU A 73 0.83 -8.97 1.93
N LEU A 74 0.91 -7.76 1.37
CA LEU A 74 -0.21 -6.84 1.39
C LEU A 74 -1.27 -7.32 0.41
N GLU A 75 -2.40 -7.75 0.95
CA GLU A 75 -3.53 -8.19 0.14
C GLU A 75 -4.11 -7.01 -0.63
N TRP A 76 -4.57 -7.29 -1.85
CA TRP A 76 -5.30 -6.32 -2.64
C TRP A 76 -6.68 -6.11 -1.99
N GLN A 77 -6.95 -4.87 -1.58
CA GLN A 77 -8.19 -4.50 -0.93
C GLN A 77 -8.94 -3.48 -1.78
N PHE A 78 -10.24 -3.70 -1.93
CA PHE A 78 -11.12 -2.80 -2.66
C PHE A 78 -12.24 -2.32 -1.75
N GLN A 79 -12.77 -1.15 -2.06
CA GLN A 79 -13.93 -0.59 -1.37
C GLN A 79 -14.95 -0.12 -2.41
N ARG A 80 -16.23 -0.27 -2.09
CA ARG A 80 -17.36 0.31 -2.82
C ARG A 80 -18.22 1.06 -1.83
N ASP A 81 -18.47 2.33 -2.11
CA ASP A 81 -19.26 3.23 -1.24
C ASP A 81 -18.76 3.27 0.22
N GLY A 82 -17.43 3.24 0.39
CA GLY A 82 -16.76 3.26 1.69
C GLY A 82 -16.81 1.92 2.46
N GLN A 83 -17.42 0.88 1.88
CA GLN A 83 -17.45 -0.45 2.47
C GLN A 83 -16.38 -1.35 1.82
N PRO A 84 -15.59 -2.09 2.60
CA PRO A 84 -14.70 -3.12 2.07
C PRO A 84 -15.46 -4.14 1.22
N LEU A 85 -14.92 -4.47 0.06
CA LEU A 85 -15.36 -5.62 -0.74
C LEU A 85 -14.55 -6.83 -0.27
N SER A 86 -15.26 -7.90 0.13
CA SER A 86 -14.69 -9.18 0.58
C SER A 86 -14.30 -10.08 -0.58
#